data_AF-A0AAU6JU61-F1
#
_entry.id   AF-A0AAU6JU61-F1
#
_cell.length_a   1.000
_cell.length_b   1.000
_cell.length_c   1.000
_cell.angle_alpha   90.00
_cell.angle_beta   90.00
_cell.angle_gamma   90.00
#
_symmetry.space_group_name_H-M   'P 1'
#
loop_
_entity.id
_entity.type
_entity.pdbx_description
1 polymer ?
#
loop_
_entity_poly.entity_id
_entity_poly.type
_entity_poly.pdbx_seq_one_letter_code
_entity_poly.pdbx_strand_id
1 'polypeptide(L)'
;MAEVSAGNPCPFLRALVAHDYLDDGVVPLPMAAGTIVRVAAAGEGESDLPDKAVRLIALLANGIGPAQLARNARQGVQLNALRDGPLDKHGAGSRILDVKARVDESELDRLDTFASDKQRPDGGTERGLDLAEITRYMEANYERARGHRRRIDRKLMNGEFPQLLRVIGRDGPQGRYLSLADVRRLCVEQKLPQRMLDRLEQR
;
A
#
# COMPACT_ATOMS: atom_id res chain seq x y z
N MET A 1 8.33 3.98 -18.14
CA MET A 1 7.82 3.23 -16.98
C MET A 1 8.90 2.25 -16.61
N ALA A 2 9.50 2.40 -15.43
CA ALA A 2 10.47 1.45 -14.92
C ALA A 2 9.87 0.04 -14.76
N GLU A 3 10.72 -0.97 -14.89
CA GLU A 3 10.36 -2.35 -14.60
C GLU A 3 10.19 -2.52 -13.08
N VAL A 4 9.08 -3.14 -12.65
CA VAL A 4 8.76 -3.33 -11.23
C VAL A 4 8.86 -4.80 -10.85
N SER A 5 9.85 -5.15 -10.02
CA SER A 5 10.15 -6.51 -9.58
C SER A 5 8.97 -7.18 -8.88
N ALA A 6 8.81 -8.48 -9.09
CA ALA A 6 7.88 -9.31 -8.34
C ALA A 6 8.22 -9.41 -6.84
N GLY A 7 9.46 -9.09 -6.46
CA GLY A 7 9.92 -9.06 -5.08
C GLY A 7 9.41 -7.86 -4.27
N ASN A 8 8.72 -6.91 -4.91
CA ASN A 8 8.00 -5.82 -4.23
C ASN A 8 6.50 -6.16 -4.09
N PRO A 9 6.00 -6.53 -2.89
CA PRO A 9 4.61 -6.92 -2.69
C PRO A 9 3.66 -5.73 -2.47
N CYS A 10 4.16 -4.50 -2.37
CA CYS A 10 3.37 -3.35 -1.93
C CYS A 10 2.86 -2.53 -3.14
N PRO A 11 1.55 -2.53 -3.45
CA PRO A 11 1.02 -1.80 -4.62
C PRO A 11 1.38 -0.31 -4.64
N PHE A 12 1.43 0.33 -3.47
CA PHE A 12 1.83 1.73 -3.37
C PHE A 12 3.29 1.95 -3.77
N LEU A 13 4.23 1.17 -3.22
CA LEU A 13 5.65 1.28 -3.59
C LEU A 13 5.88 0.90 -5.06
N ARG A 14 5.18 -0.12 -5.55
CA ARG A 14 5.20 -0.50 -6.98
C ARG A 14 4.80 0.67 -7.88
N ALA A 15 3.78 1.43 -7.49
CA ALA A 15 3.39 2.63 -8.21
C ALA A 15 4.46 3.73 -8.15
N LEU A 16 5.11 3.94 -6.99
CA LEU A 16 6.22 4.90 -6.90
C LEU A 16 7.38 4.54 -7.83
N VAL A 17 7.70 3.25 -7.95
CA VAL A 17 8.72 2.75 -8.88
C VAL A 17 8.29 2.96 -10.33
N ALA A 18 7.06 2.58 -10.69
CA ALA A 18 6.55 2.71 -12.05
C ALA A 18 6.51 4.17 -12.57
N HIS A 19 6.37 5.13 -11.66
CA HIS A 19 6.42 6.58 -11.90
C HIS A 19 7.83 7.20 -11.79
N ASP A 20 8.88 6.38 -11.65
CA ASP A 20 10.28 6.80 -11.50
C ASP A 20 10.52 7.72 -10.27
N TYR A 21 9.63 7.67 -9.27
CA TYR A 21 9.81 8.38 -8.00
C TYR A 21 10.77 7.67 -7.05
N LEU A 22 10.92 6.35 -7.22
CA LEU A 22 11.87 5.50 -6.48
C LEU A 22 12.50 4.50 -7.44
N ASP A 23 13.78 4.19 -7.23
CA ASP A 23 14.42 3.05 -7.90
C ASP A 23 13.91 1.73 -7.29
N ASP A 24 13.73 0.68 -8.10
CA ASP A 24 13.27 -0.62 -7.59
C ASP A 24 14.37 -1.36 -6.83
N GLY A 25 15.64 -1.01 -7.04
CA GLY A 25 16.78 -1.58 -6.35
C GLY A 25 16.97 -1.00 -4.94
N VAL A 26 18.17 -0.47 -4.69
CA VAL A 26 18.56 0.06 -3.38
C VAL A 26 18.20 1.53 -3.30
N VAL A 27 17.35 1.88 -2.33
CA VAL A 27 16.94 3.26 -2.07
C VAL A 27 17.40 3.70 -0.68
N PRO A 28 18.17 4.80 -0.55
CA PRO A 28 18.53 5.34 0.75
C PRO A 28 17.30 5.60 1.64
N LEU A 29 17.36 5.22 2.92
CA LEU A 29 16.22 5.36 3.84
C LEU A 29 15.62 6.79 3.89
N PRO A 30 16.42 7.87 3.89
CA PRO A 30 15.88 9.22 3.85
C PRO A 30 15.10 9.53 2.57
N MET A 31 15.56 9.01 1.44
CA MET A 31 14.93 9.20 0.13
C MET A 31 13.64 8.41 0.03
N ALA A 32 13.63 7.15 0.46
CA ALA A 32 12.44 6.32 0.53
C ALA A 32 11.36 6.98 1.40
N ALA A 33 11.71 7.34 2.64
CA ALA A 33 10.78 7.95 3.58
C ALA A 33 10.29 9.32 3.10
N GLY A 34 11.20 10.19 2.65
CA GLY A 34 10.83 11.52 2.14
C GLY A 34 9.90 11.46 0.94
N THR A 35 10.12 10.51 0.01
CA THR A 35 9.25 10.32 -1.14
C THR A 35 7.88 9.77 -0.75
N ILE A 36 7.83 8.77 0.13
CA ILE A 36 6.56 8.22 0.64
C ILE A 36 5.75 9.30 1.35
N VAL A 37 6.38 10.10 2.22
CA VAL A 37 5.72 11.20 2.94
C VAL A 37 5.26 12.29 1.97
N ARG A 38 6.09 12.68 1.00
CA ARG A 38 5.72 13.67 -0.03
C ARG A 38 4.51 13.23 -0.85
N VAL A 39 4.50 11.99 -1.33
CA VAL A 39 3.39 11.46 -2.13
C VAL A 39 2.14 11.28 -1.28
N ALA A 40 2.28 10.81 -0.03
CA ALA A 40 1.15 10.74 0.88
C ALA A 40 0.51 12.11 1.13
N ALA A 41 1.31 13.16 1.27
CA ALA A 41 0.84 14.54 1.43
C ALA A 41 0.16 15.14 0.17
N ALA A 42 0.18 14.44 -0.96
CA ALA A 42 -0.62 14.79 -2.15
C ALA A 42 -2.02 14.16 -2.12
N GLY A 43 -2.28 13.21 -1.21
CA GLY A 43 -3.60 12.63 -0.96
C GLY A 43 -4.63 13.66 -0.51
N GLU A 44 -5.92 13.30 -0.60
CA GLU A 44 -6.98 14.10 0.02
C GLU A 44 -6.89 14.04 1.54
N GLY A 45 -7.36 15.05 2.26
CA GLY A 45 -7.30 15.11 3.73
C GLY A 45 -5.89 15.20 4.34
N GLU A 46 -5.81 15.13 5.67
CA GLU A 46 -4.55 15.13 6.41
C GLU A 46 -3.93 13.73 6.45
N SER A 47 -3.02 13.47 5.52
CA SER A 47 -2.18 12.27 5.53
C SER A 47 -0.92 12.49 6.36
N ASP A 48 -1.02 12.47 7.70
CA ASP A 48 0.16 12.51 8.56
C ASP A 48 0.79 11.11 8.68
N LEU A 49 1.76 10.85 7.80
CA LEU A 49 2.69 9.74 7.92
C LEU A 49 3.98 10.24 8.58
N PRO A 50 4.29 9.82 9.82
CA PRO A 50 5.50 10.26 10.48
C PRO A 50 6.74 9.71 9.76
N ASP A 51 7.59 10.60 9.23
CA ASP A 51 8.83 10.24 8.53
C ASP A 51 9.67 9.22 9.33
N LYS A 52 9.80 9.42 10.65
CA LYS A 52 10.51 8.49 11.54
C LYS A 52 9.92 7.07 11.53
N ALA A 53 8.60 6.94 11.48
CA ALA A 53 7.93 5.64 11.43
C ALA A 53 8.16 4.96 10.08
N VAL A 54 8.09 5.72 8.98
CA VAL A 54 8.38 5.21 7.63
C VAL A 54 9.84 4.75 7.52
N ARG A 55 10.79 5.52 8.06
CA ARG A 55 12.21 5.13 8.11
C ARG A 55 12.43 3.85 8.90
N LEU A 56 11.76 3.70 10.04
CA LEU A 56 11.87 2.49 10.85
C LEU A 56 11.33 1.27 10.10
N ILE A 57 10.18 1.40 9.42
CA ILE A 57 9.62 0.34 8.59
C ILE A 57 10.58 -0.02 7.46
N ALA A 58 11.13 0.97 6.75
CA ALA A 58 12.09 0.77 5.67
C ALA A 58 13.38 0.08 6.15
N LEU A 59 13.87 0.44 7.34
CA LEU A 59 15.03 -0.20 7.96
C LEU A 59 14.81 -1.70 8.17
N LEU A 60 13.61 -2.10 8.62
CA LEU A 60 13.25 -3.48 8.92
C LEU A 60 12.82 -4.28 7.67
N ALA A 61 12.57 -3.62 6.55
CA ALA A 61 11.80 -4.18 5.44
C ALA A 61 12.44 -5.42 4.78
N ASN A 62 13.77 -5.48 4.72
CA ASN A 62 14.50 -6.64 4.15
C ASN A 62 14.91 -7.66 5.23
N GLY A 63 14.64 -7.45 6.52
CA GLY A 63 15.00 -8.35 7.61
C GLY A 63 15.42 -7.65 8.91
N ILE A 64 15.31 -8.37 10.04
CA ILE A 64 15.56 -7.82 11.40
C ILE A 64 16.91 -8.23 12.01
N GLY A 65 17.72 -9.02 11.30
CA GLY A 65 19.04 -9.44 11.79
C GLY A 65 20.06 -8.30 11.80
N PRO A 66 21.05 -8.27 12.71
CA PRO A 66 21.99 -7.14 12.85
C PRO A 66 22.71 -6.76 11.56
N ALA A 67 23.17 -7.75 10.78
CA ALA A 67 23.83 -7.51 9.49
C ALA A 67 22.88 -6.85 8.46
N GLN A 68 21.62 -7.29 8.43
CA GLN A 68 20.59 -6.75 7.53
C GLN A 68 20.25 -5.30 7.88
N LEU A 69 20.08 -5.01 9.18
CA LEU A 69 19.82 -3.66 9.68
C LEU A 69 21.01 -2.73 9.41
N ALA A 70 22.23 -3.19 9.66
CA ALA A 70 23.44 -2.41 9.39
C ALA A 70 23.58 -2.11 7.89
N ARG A 71 23.29 -3.08 7.03
CA ARG A 71 23.27 -2.86 5.57
C ARG A 71 22.19 -1.85 5.20
N ASN A 72 20.95 -2.02 5.66
CA ASN A 72 19.86 -1.11 5.31
C ASN A 72 20.12 0.33 5.81
N ALA A 73 20.70 0.48 6.99
CA ALA A 73 21.09 1.78 7.52
C ALA A 73 22.21 2.45 6.70
N ARG A 74 23.18 1.68 6.18
CA ARG A 74 24.33 2.20 5.42
C ARG A 74 24.04 2.42 3.95
N GLN A 75 23.30 1.49 3.33
CA GLN A 75 23.13 1.42 1.87
C GLN A 75 21.72 1.81 1.44
N GLY A 76 20.70 1.54 2.27
CA GLY A 76 19.30 1.75 1.93
C GLY A 76 18.47 0.47 1.92
N VAL A 77 17.16 0.63 1.73
CA VAL A 77 16.20 -0.47 1.59
C VAL A 77 16.23 -1.01 0.17
N GLN A 78 16.14 -2.33 0.00
CA GLN A 78 16.02 -2.98 -1.32
C GLN A 78 14.54 -3.20 -1.65
N LEU A 79 13.96 -2.43 -2.57
CA LEU A 79 12.52 -2.51 -2.87
C LEU A 79 12.16 -3.77 -3.68
N ASN A 80 13.07 -4.25 -4.51
CA ASN A 80 12.95 -5.47 -5.31
C ASN A 80 13.13 -6.77 -4.49
N ALA A 81 13.41 -6.68 -3.19
CA ALA A 81 13.69 -7.80 -2.29
C ALA A 81 12.93 -7.69 -0.95
N LEU A 82 11.66 -7.30 -1.02
CA LEU A 82 10.77 -7.15 0.13
C LEU A 82 9.98 -8.42 0.46
N ARG A 83 9.75 -9.28 -0.55
CA ARG A 83 9.18 -10.63 -0.37
C ARG A 83 10.02 -11.44 0.62
N ASP A 84 9.34 -12.26 1.40
CA ASP A 84 9.94 -13.04 2.51
C ASP A 84 10.61 -12.21 3.61
N GLY A 85 10.53 -10.88 3.52
CA GLY A 85 10.91 -9.98 4.60
C GLY A 85 9.93 -10.04 5.78
N PRO A 86 10.26 -9.38 6.91
CA PRO A 86 9.46 -9.39 8.13
C PRO A 86 8.04 -8.86 7.96
N LEU A 87 7.80 -8.07 6.91
CA LEU A 87 6.53 -7.42 6.62
C LEU A 87 5.69 -8.19 5.59
N ASP A 88 6.27 -9.19 4.92
CA ASP A 88 5.51 -10.03 4.00
C ASP A 88 4.58 -10.95 4.80
N LYS A 89 3.33 -11.04 4.39
CA LYS A 89 2.22 -11.68 5.12
C LYS A 89 1.98 -13.13 4.72
N HIS A 90 2.80 -13.71 3.83
CA HIS A 90 2.75 -15.11 3.42
C HIS A 90 1.32 -15.63 3.14
N GLY A 91 0.50 -14.81 2.46
CA GLY A 91 -0.87 -15.15 2.07
C GLY A 91 -1.99 -14.76 3.07
N ALA A 92 -1.68 -14.12 4.20
CA ALA A 92 -2.69 -13.58 5.13
C ALA A 92 -3.27 -12.21 4.70
N GLY A 93 -2.67 -11.55 3.70
CA GLY A 93 -3.14 -10.27 3.15
C GLY A 93 -4.31 -10.40 2.17
N SER A 94 -4.48 -9.39 1.31
CA SER A 94 -5.55 -9.35 0.29
C SER A 94 -5.45 -10.41 -0.78
N ARG A 95 -4.24 -10.88 -1.10
CA ARG A 95 -3.93 -11.80 -2.22
C ARG A 95 -4.21 -11.25 -3.61
N ILE A 96 -4.63 -9.99 -3.73
CA ILE A 96 -4.80 -9.29 -5.02
C ILE A 96 -3.49 -9.36 -5.84
N LEU A 97 -2.34 -9.28 -5.19
CA LEU A 97 -1.05 -9.61 -5.81
C LEU A 97 -0.55 -10.95 -5.23
N ASP A 98 -0.38 -11.93 -6.11
CA ASP A 98 0.20 -13.23 -5.76
C ASP A 98 1.71 -13.12 -5.47
N VAL A 99 2.33 -14.23 -5.07
CA VAL A 99 3.77 -14.28 -4.75
C VAL A 99 4.67 -13.98 -5.95
N LYS A 100 4.15 -14.04 -7.18
CA LYS A 100 4.82 -13.67 -8.43
C LYS A 100 4.41 -12.28 -8.91
N ALA A 101 3.74 -11.49 -8.06
CA ALA A 101 3.18 -10.18 -8.35
C ALA A 101 2.20 -10.16 -9.54
N ARG A 102 1.53 -11.28 -9.80
CA ARG A 102 0.41 -11.34 -10.75
C ARG A 102 -0.87 -10.94 -10.04
N VAL A 103 -1.72 -10.20 -10.76
CA VAL A 103 -3.02 -9.80 -10.27
C VAL A 103 -3.96 -11.01 -10.24
N ASP A 104 -4.62 -11.22 -9.11
CA ASP A 104 -5.76 -12.12 -8.98
C ASP A 104 -7.05 -11.30 -9.07
N GLU A 105 -7.66 -11.27 -10.26
CA GLU A 105 -8.91 -10.52 -10.50
C GLU A 105 -10.06 -11.03 -9.62
N SER A 106 -10.05 -12.31 -9.23
CA SER A 106 -11.10 -12.85 -8.34
C SER A 106 -11.02 -12.26 -6.93
N GLU A 107 -9.84 -11.83 -6.47
CA GLU A 107 -9.69 -11.11 -5.20
C GLU A 107 -10.10 -9.63 -5.31
N LEU A 108 -10.08 -9.05 -6.52
CA LEU A 108 -10.69 -7.74 -6.77
C LEU A 108 -12.22 -7.83 -6.76
N ASP A 109 -12.79 -8.85 -7.42
CA ASP A 109 -14.23 -9.13 -7.38
C ASP A 109 -14.68 -9.37 -5.93
N ARG A 110 -13.92 -10.15 -5.18
CA ARG A 110 -14.19 -10.39 -3.76
C ARG A 110 -14.10 -9.11 -2.93
N LEU A 111 -13.15 -8.21 -3.20
CA LEU A 111 -13.05 -6.92 -2.51
C LEU A 111 -14.33 -6.08 -2.72
N ASP A 112 -14.90 -6.09 -3.93
CA ASP A 112 -16.14 -5.37 -4.24
C ASP A 112 -17.34 -5.86 -3.41
N THR A 113 -17.39 -7.15 -3.06
CA THR A 113 -18.46 -7.67 -2.18
C THR A 113 -18.50 -7.02 -0.79
N PHE A 114 -17.41 -6.37 -0.36
CA PHE A 114 -17.34 -5.61 0.89
C PHE A 114 -17.61 -4.12 0.71
N ALA A 115 -17.56 -3.62 -0.53
CA ALA A 115 -17.74 -2.21 -0.83
C ALA A 115 -19.22 -1.80 -0.82
N SER A 116 -19.46 -0.51 -0.73
CA SER A 116 -20.77 0.10 -0.96
C SER A 116 -20.63 1.31 -1.88
N ASP A 117 -21.77 1.84 -2.31
CA ASP A 117 -21.80 3.07 -3.11
C ASP A 117 -21.47 4.26 -2.20
N LYS A 118 -20.45 5.02 -2.59
CA LYS A 118 -19.97 6.21 -1.90
C LYS A 118 -20.29 7.44 -2.72
N GLN A 119 -20.79 8.46 -2.04
CA GLN A 119 -21.03 9.75 -2.68
C GLN A 119 -19.71 10.50 -2.87
N ARG A 120 -19.52 11.01 -4.09
CA ARG A 120 -18.43 11.92 -4.42
C ARG A 120 -18.83 13.37 -4.13
N PRO A 121 -17.85 14.27 -3.90
CA PRO A 121 -18.12 15.70 -3.71
C PRO A 121 -18.83 16.37 -4.90
N ASP A 122 -18.70 15.83 -6.10
CA ASP A 122 -19.35 16.31 -7.32
C ASP A 122 -20.82 15.89 -7.46
N GLY A 123 -21.36 15.16 -6.46
CA GLY A 123 -22.74 14.63 -6.46
C GLY A 123 -22.91 13.28 -7.14
N GLY A 124 -21.86 12.73 -7.76
CA GLY A 124 -21.89 11.37 -8.32
C GLY A 124 -21.68 10.28 -7.28
N THR A 125 -21.81 9.02 -7.70
CA THR A 125 -21.53 7.84 -6.87
C THR A 125 -20.43 6.97 -7.46
N GLU A 126 -19.66 6.30 -6.62
CA GLU A 126 -18.69 5.26 -7.01
C GLU A 126 -18.58 4.17 -5.95
N ARG A 127 -18.08 2.99 -6.32
CA ARG A 127 -17.85 1.88 -5.39
C ARG A 127 -16.59 2.14 -4.56
N GLY A 128 -16.69 1.97 -3.24
CA GLY A 128 -15.53 2.11 -2.35
C GLY A 128 -15.72 1.48 -0.98
N LEU A 129 -14.63 1.45 -0.21
CA LEU A 129 -14.63 0.95 1.16
C LEU A 129 -14.31 2.07 2.15
N ASP A 130 -15.19 2.32 3.11
CA ASP A 130 -14.86 3.07 4.31
C ASP A 130 -14.05 2.20 5.30
N LEU A 131 -13.67 2.79 6.45
CA LEU A 131 -12.87 2.08 7.44
C LEU A 131 -13.58 0.84 8.02
N ALA A 132 -14.91 0.88 8.18
CA ALA A 132 -15.67 -0.24 8.71
C ALA A 132 -15.69 -1.41 7.69
N GLU A 133 -15.88 -1.09 6.41
CA GLU A 133 -15.80 -2.04 5.30
C GLU A 133 -14.41 -2.65 5.15
N ILE A 134 -13.36 -1.82 5.20
CA ILE A 134 -11.97 -2.29 5.23
C ILE A 134 -11.74 -3.23 6.41
N THR A 135 -12.25 -2.89 7.58
CA THR A 135 -12.12 -3.73 8.78
C THR A 135 -12.80 -5.08 8.56
N ARG A 136 -14.03 -5.12 8.03
CA ARG A 136 -14.72 -6.37 7.71
C ARG A 136 -13.97 -7.22 6.68
N TYR A 137 -13.45 -6.58 5.63
CA TYR A 137 -12.63 -7.26 4.60
C TYR A 137 -11.37 -7.88 5.21
N MET A 138 -10.68 -7.13 6.08
CA MET A 138 -9.50 -7.60 6.78
C MET A 138 -9.80 -8.74 7.75
N GLU A 139 -10.91 -8.69 8.50
CA GLU A 139 -11.34 -9.81 9.35
C GLU A 139 -11.57 -11.08 8.52
N ALA A 140 -12.27 -10.96 7.38
CA ALA A 140 -12.53 -12.08 6.50
C ALA A 140 -11.23 -12.68 5.93
N ASN A 141 -10.25 -11.85 5.58
CA ASN A 141 -8.94 -12.31 5.13
C ASN A 141 -8.14 -13.00 6.24
N TYR A 142 -8.17 -12.43 7.44
CA TYR A 142 -7.48 -12.98 8.59
C TYR A 142 -8.07 -14.34 8.98
N GLU A 143 -9.41 -14.49 8.96
CA GLU A 143 -10.08 -15.76 9.22
C GLU A 143 -9.85 -16.80 8.13
N ARG A 144 -9.86 -16.39 6.86
CA ARG A 144 -9.47 -17.26 5.74
C ARG A 144 -8.05 -17.82 5.89
N ALA A 145 -7.15 -17.08 6.54
CA ALA A 145 -5.77 -17.50 6.79
C ALA A 145 -5.60 -18.37 8.05
N ARG A 146 -6.69 -18.81 8.69
CA ARG A 146 -6.63 -19.66 9.88
C ARG A 146 -5.85 -20.95 9.59
N GLY A 147 -5.04 -21.36 10.55
CA GLY A 147 -4.16 -22.54 10.45
C GLY A 147 -2.77 -22.24 9.89
N HIS A 148 -2.57 -21.14 9.16
CA HIS A 148 -1.26 -20.76 8.61
C HIS A 148 -0.87 -19.29 8.84
N ARG A 149 -1.76 -18.44 9.37
CA ARG A 149 -1.46 -17.06 9.78
C ARG A 149 -0.51 -17.01 10.98
N ARG A 150 0.41 -16.04 10.97
CA ARG A 150 1.31 -15.69 12.08
C ARG A 150 0.62 -14.71 13.03
N ARG A 151 1.04 -14.69 14.29
CA ARG A 151 0.49 -13.77 15.32
C ARG A 151 0.64 -12.29 14.96
N ILE A 152 1.67 -11.95 14.18
CA ILE A 152 1.95 -10.58 13.75
C ILE A 152 1.13 -10.15 12.53
N ASP A 153 0.54 -11.09 11.78
CA ASP A 153 -0.10 -10.79 10.49
C ASP A 153 -1.24 -9.78 10.66
N ARG A 154 -2.02 -9.87 11.75
CA ARG A 154 -3.06 -8.88 12.00
C ARG A 154 -2.48 -7.47 12.16
N LYS A 155 -1.38 -7.32 12.90
CA LYS A 155 -0.71 -6.03 13.07
C LYS A 155 -0.18 -5.50 11.73
N LEU A 156 0.36 -6.38 10.88
CA LEU A 156 0.81 -6.03 9.54
C LEU A 156 -0.35 -5.59 8.63
N MET A 157 -1.49 -6.27 8.67
CA MET A 157 -2.67 -5.91 7.88
C MET A 157 -3.21 -4.52 8.27
N ASN A 158 -3.17 -4.15 9.56
CA ASN A 158 -3.53 -2.80 10.02
C ASN A 158 -2.63 -1.70 9.42
N GLY A 159 -1.43 -2.06 8.96
CA GLY A 159 -0.49 -1.19 8.28
C GLY A 159 -0.73 -1.06 6.76
N GLU A 160 -1.69 -1.78 6.18
CA GLU A 160 -1.96 -1.77 4.73
C GLU A 160 -3.22 -0.99 4.37
N PHE A 161 -4.37 -1.66 4.25
CA PHE A 161 -5.60 -1.04 3.76
C PHE A 161 -6.03 0.20 4.56
N PRO A 162 -5.93 0.24 5.91
CA PRO A 162 -6.21 1.46 6.65
C PRO A 162 -5.24 2.60 6.31
N GLN A 163 -3.97 2.30 6.03
CA GLN A 163 -3.02 3.32 5.59
C GLN A 163 -3.25 3.72 4.13
N LEU A 164 -3.66 2.79 3.25
CA LEU A 164 -4.11 3.14 1.90
C LEU A 164 -5.33 4.06 1.96
N LEU A 165 -6.33 3.78 2.81
CA LEU A 165 -7.45 4.70 3.03
C LEU A 165 -6.95 6.07 3.48
N ARG A 166 -6.02 6.15 4.43
CA ARG A 166 -5.47 7.43 4.88
C ARG A 166 -4.75 8.17 3.75
N VAL A 167 -3.92 7.49 2.97
CA VAL A 167 -3.02 8.11 1.98
C VAL A 167 -3.69 8.39 0.64
N ILE A 168 -4.42 7.42 0.10
CA ILE A 168 -5.07 7.49 -1.22
C ILE A 168 -6.59 7.50 -1.14
N GLY A 169 -7.19 7.62 0.05
CA GLY A 169 -8.64 7.77 0.17
C GLY A 169 -9.16 9.05 -0.46
N ARG A 170 -10.48 9.11 -0.64
CA ARG A 170 -11.23 10.29 -1.03
C ARG A 170 -12.05 10.77 0.16
N ASP A 171 -12.20 12.07 0.29
CA ASP A 171 -13.15 12.65 1.23
C ASP A 171 -14.54 12.72 0.56
N GLY A 172 -15.52 12.08 1.18
CA GLY A 172 -16.91 12.10 0.74
C GLY A 172 -17.83 12.74 1.79
N PRO A 173 -19.07 13.09 1.43
CA PRO A 173 -20.06 13.65 2.36
C PRO A 173 -20.34 12.74 3.57
N GLN A 174 -20.17 11.43 3.40
CA GLN A 174 -20.39 10.41 4.42
C GLN A 174 -19.10 10.01 5.15
N GLY A 175 -18.02 10.75 4.92
CA GLY A 175 -16.69 10.44 5.42
C GLY A 175 -15.76 9.86 4.35
N ARG A 176 -14.56 9.51 4.81
CA ARG A 176 -13.48 9.07 3.93
C ARG A 176 -13.67 7.63 3.48
N TYR A 177 -13.38 7.36 2.20
CA TYR A 177 -13.45 6.02 1.62
C TYR A 177 -12.31 5.76 0.62
N LEU A 178 -12.03 4.49 0.38
CA LEU A 178 -11.04 4.01 -0.57
C LEU A 178 -11.77 3.55 -1.83
N SER A 179 -11.62 4.27 -2.94
CA SER A 179 -12.25 3.92 -4.22
C SER A 179 -11.71 2.58 -4.75
N LEU A 180 -12.60 1.69 -5.22
CA LEU A 180 -12.18 0.45 -5.88
C LEU A 180 -11.39 0.74 -7.16
N ALA A 181 -11.72 1.82 -7.87
CA ALA A 181 -10.99 2.23 -9.07
C ALA A 181 -9.53 2.60 -8.73
N ASP A 182 -9.31 3.28 -7.60
CA ASP A 182 -7.96 3.62 -7.15
C ASP A 182 -7.17 2.37 -6.70
N VAL A 183 -7.82 1.42 -6.02
CA VAL A 183 -7.19 0.14 -5.67
C VAL A 183 -6.80 -0.63 -6.94
N ARG A 184 -7.67 -0.66 -7.95
CA ARG A 184 -7.41 -1.29 -9.25
C ARG A 184 -6.25 -0.61 -9.97
N ARG A 185 -6.21 0.72 -10.02
CA ARG A 185 -5.08 1.47 -10.60
C ARG A 185 -3.76 1.14 -9.92
N LEU A 186 -3.73 1.04 -8.59
CA LEU A 186 -2.50 0.67 -7.88
C LEU A 186 -2.06 -0.77 -8.17
N CYS A 187 -2.99 -1.73 -8.12
CA CYS A 187 -2.64 -3.15 -8.19
C CYS A 187 -2.40 -3.62 -9.63
N VAL A 188 -3.20 -3.14 -10.58
CA VAL A 188 -3.19 -3.58 -11.98
C VAL A 188 -2.33 -2.67 -12.83
N GLU A 189 -2.56 -1.37 -12.75
CA GLU A 189 -1.89 -0.40 -13.61
C GLU A 189 -0.57 0.11 -13.04
N GLN A 190 -0.28 -0.19 -11.77
CA GLN A 190 0.87 0.34 -11.02
C GLN A 190 0.89 1.87 -11.05
N LYS A 191 -0.29 2.50 -10.95
CA LYS A 191 -0.43 3.95 -11.00
C LYS A 191 -1.07 4.50 -9.74
N LEU A 192 -0.53 5.62 -9.27
CA LEU A 192 -1.20 6.47 -8.30
C LEU A 192 -2.53 7.01 -8.88
N PRO A 193 -3.49 7.37 -8.02
CA PRO A 193 -4.67 8.09 -8.47
C PRO A 193 -4.33 9.41 -9.17
N GLN A 194 -5.03 9.73 -10.24
CA GLN A 194 -4.72 10.90 -11.08
C GLN A 194 -4.67 12.21 -10.27
N ARG A 195 -5.66 12.42 -9.39
CA ARG A 195 -5.72 13.58 -8.50
C ARG A 195 -4.47 13.81 -7.64
N MET A 196 -3.77 12.74 -7.26
CA MET A 196 -2.54 12.84 -6.48
C MET A 196 -1.37 13.26 -7.37
N LEU A 197 -1.32 12.71 -8.60
CA LEU A 197 -0.34 13.10 -9.61
C LEU A 197 -0.49 14.58 -9.97
N ASP A 198 -1.71 15.04 -10.22
CA ASP A 198 -1.98 16.44 -10.55
C ASP A 198 -1.49 17.39 -9.45
N ARG A 199 -1.65 17.01 -8.17
CA ARG A 199 -1.16 17.79 -7.02
C ARG A 199 0.36 17.72 -6.83
N LEU A 200 1.00 16.64 -7.28
CA LEU A 200 2.45 16.51 -7.26
C LEU A 200 3.09 17.35 -8.37
N GLU A 201 2.43 17.51 -9.52
CA GLU A 201 2.89 18.37 -10.63
C GLU A 201 2.73 19.86 -10.34
N GLN A 202 1.76 20.23 -9.50
CA GLN A 202 1.51 21.62 -9.08
C GLN A 202 2.46 22.12 -7.99
N ARG A 203 3.36 21.28 -7.46
CA ARG A 203 4.28 21.58 -6.37
C ARG A 203 5.72 21.59 -6.84
#